data_AF-A0A0B1SGI6-F1
#
_entry.id   AF-A0A0B1SGI6-F1
#
_cell.length_a   1.000
_cell.length_b   1.000
_cell.length_c   1.000
_cell.angle_alpha   90.00
_cell.angle_beta   90.00
_cell.angle_gamma   90.00
#
_symmetry.space_group_name_H-M   'P 1'
#
loop_
_entity.id
_entity.type
_entity.pdbx_description
1 polymer ?
#
loop_
_entity_poly.entity_id
_entity_poly.type
_entity_poly.pdbx_seq_one_letter_code
_entity_poly.pdbx_strand_id
1 'polypeptide(L)'
;MPSSRGVYSRLPAGAVDVSVLGEKLTFRNGRTAKNRFLKAALTERISSYDLKDLKRHGIPSHRLLNLYDKWGHGGFGVILTGNVVVDPVS
;
A
#
# COMPACT_ATOMS: atom_id res chain seq x y z
N MET A 1 17.20 33.94 -13.31
CA MET A 1 15.73 33.76 -13.34
C MET A 1 15.43 32.30 -13.08
N PRO A 2 14.89 31.87 -11.92
CA PRO A 2 14.51 30.47 -11.74
C PRO A 2 13.16 30.22 -12.41
N SER A 3 13.10 29.15 -13.20
CA SER A 3 11.96 28.75 -14.02
C SER A 3 10.73 28.40 -13.18
N SER A 4 9.56 28.78 -13.69
CA SER A 4 8.24 28.44 -13.13
C SER A 4 8.08 26.92 -13.10
N ARG A 5 8.04 26.34 -11.89
CA ARG A 5 7.58 24.95 -11.70
C ARG A 5 6.12 24.90 -12.15
N GLY A 6 5.86 24.28 -13.30
CA GLY A 6 4.50 24.06 -13.79
C GLY A 6 3.73 23.23 -12.78
N VAL A 7 2.72 23.84 -12.15
CA VAL A 7 1.73 23.10 -11.39
C VAL A 7 0.94 22.30 -12.42
N TYR A 8 1.18 20.99 -12.52
CA TYR A 8 0.40 20.12 -13.40
C TYR A 8 -1.07 20.20 -12.99
N SER A 9 -1.93 20.73 -13.86
CA SER A 9 -3.38 20.76 -13.64
C SER A 9 -3.91 19.33 -13.56
N ARG A 10 -4.89 19.10 -12.68
CA ARG A 10 -5.61 17.82 -12.62
C ARG A 10 -6.18 17.48 -14.00
N LEU A 11 -6.07 16.20 -14.40
CA LEU A 11 -6.75 15.72 -15.59
C LEU A 11 -8.26 15.91 -15.40
N PRO A 12 -8.97 16.52 -16.37
CA PRO A 12 -10.40 16.72 -16.26
C PRO A 12 -11.12 15.36 -16.25
N ALA A 13 -12.00 15.18 -15.29
CA ALA A 13 -12.88 14.02 -15.17
C ALA A 13 -14.31 14.52 -14.99
N GLY A 14 -15.28 13.81 -15.57
CA GLY A 14 -16.70 14.10 -15.36
C GLY A 14 -17.08 13.91 -13.89
N ALA A 15 -18.07 14.69 -13.43
CA ALA A 15 -18.64 14.47 -12.11
C ALA A 15 -19.38 13.12 -12.10
N VAL A 16 -19.07 12.28 -11.12
CA VAL A 16 -19.72 10.99 -10.88
C VAL A 16 -20.02 10.85 -9.39
N ASP A 17 -21.06 10.09 -9.05
CA ASP A 17 -21.32 9.75 -7.66
C ASP A 17 -20.22 8.82 -7.11
N VAL A 18 -19.63 9.21 -5.99
CA VAL A 18 -18.55 8.51 -5.32
C VAL A 18 -18.97 7.94 -3.96
N SER A 19 -20.24 8.06 -3.59
CA SER A 19 -20.81 7.57 -2.33
C SER A 19 -20.47 6.10 -2.05
N VAL A 20 -20.52 5.28 -3.12
CA VAL A 20 -20.19 3.85 -3.11
C VAL A 20 -18.80 3.56 -2.52
N LEU A 21 -17.82 4.47 -2.68
CA LEU A 21 -16.47 4.28 -2.16
C LEU A 21 -16.43 4.26 -0.63
N GLY A 22 -17.36 4.96 0.04
CA GLY A 22 -17.48 5.03 1.49
C GLY A 22 -18.22 3.85 2.12
N GLU A 23 -18.89 3.01 1.31
CA GLU A 23 -19.71 1.91 1.81
C GLU A 23 -18.89 0.70 2.28
N LYS A 24 -19.44 -0.01 3.27
CA LYS A 24 -18.88 -1.29 3.73
C LYS A 24 -18.91 -2.34 2.62
N LEU A 25 -17.88 -3.20 2.60
CA LEU A 25 -17.79 -4.33 1.68
C LEU A 25 -17.60 -5.63 2.46
N THR A 26 -18.59 -6.51 2.41
CA THR A 26 -18.52 -7.86 2.98
C THR A 26 -17.94 -8.84 1.97
N PHE A 27 -16.86 -9.51 2.33
CA PHE A 27 -16.21 -10.53 1.50
C PHE A 27 -16.89 -11.89 1.66
N ARG A 28 -16.65 -12.80 0.70
CA ARG A 28 -17.18 -14.17 0.71
C ARG A 28 -16.77 -14.98 1.95
N ASN A 29 -15.69 -14.59 2.63
CA ASN A 29 -15.24 -15.20 3.87
C ASN A 29 -15.87 -14.59 5.15
N GLY A 30 -16.89 -13.75 5.01
CA GLY A 30 -17.62 -13.11 6.11
C GLY A 30 -16.95 -11.88 6.72
N ARG A 31 -15.69 -11.57 6.37
CA ARG A 31 -15.03 -10.34 6.84
C ARG A 31 -15.61 -9.11 6.15
N THR A 32 -15.61 -7.97 6.84
CA THR A 32 -16.17 -6.72 6.31
C THR A 32 -15.12 -5.61 6.34
N ALA A 33 -14.84 -5.01 5.17
CA ALA A 33 -14.08 -3.77 5.07
C ALA A 33 -14.98 -2.56 5.37
N LYS A 34 -14.42 -1.54 6.02
CA LYS A 34 -15.16 -0.32 6.40
C LYS A 34 -15.52 0.60 5.24
N ASN A 35 -14.80 0.49 4.13
CA ASN A 35 -15.01 1.25 2.89
C ASN A 35 -14.38 0.48 1.71
N ARG A 36 -14.51 1.00 0.49
CA ARG A 36 -13.98 0.38 -0.73
C ARG A 36 -12.62 0.95 -1.16
N PHE A 37 -11.90 1.61 -0.24
CA PHE A 37 -10.53 2.04 -0.50
C PHE A 37 -9.56 0.90 -0.22
N LEU A 38 -8.70 0.62 -1.20
CA LEU A 38 -7.68 -0.41 -1.13
C LEU A 38 -6.31 0.22 -1.34
N LYS A 39 -5.39 0.01 -0.39
CA LYS A 39 -3.96 0.20 -0.64
C LYS A 39 -3.45 -1.02 -1.41
N ALA A 40 -2.97 -0.80 -2.63
CA ALA A 40 -2.46 -1.85 -3.50
C ALA A 40 -1.13 -2.44 -3.02
N ALA A 41 -0.77 -3.63 -3.49
CA ALA A 41 0.54 -4.22 -3.23
C ALA A 41 1.63 -3.35 -3.86
N LEU A 42 2.73 -3.11 -3.13
CA LEU A 42 3.86 -2.30 -3.57
C LEU A 42 5.16 -3.06 -3.34
N THR A 43 6.23 -2.71 -4.07
CA THR A 43 7.59 -3.10 -3.70
C THR A 43 8.23 -1.94 -2.95
N GLU A 44 8.16 -1.97 -1.62
CA GLU A 44 8.61 -0.85 -0.79
C GLU A 44 10.13 -0.73 -0.70
N ARG A 45 10.88 -1.77 -1.10
CA ARG A 45 12.37 -1.82 -1.13
C ARG A 45 13.04 -1.40 0.19
N ILE A 46 12.39 -1.69 1.32
CA ILE A 46 12.86 -1.34 2.68
C ILE A 46 13.03 -2.54 3.61
N SER A 47 12.91 -3.77 3.09
CA SER A 47 13.27 -4.99 3.81
C SER A 47 14.79 -5.21 3.76
N SER A 48 15.31 -6.04 4.67
CA SER A 48 16.73 -6.39 4.68
C SER A 48 17.16 -7.08 3.38
N TYR A 49 18.41 -6.86 3.01
CA TYR A 49 19.03 -7.48 1.85
C TYR A 49 20.50 -7.80 2.16
N ASP A 50 20.92 -9.05 1.98
CA ASP A 50 22.29 -9.51 2.26
C ASP A 50 22.76 -10.51 1.19
N LEU A 51 23.83 -10.18 0.47
CA LEU A 51 24.37 -11.02 -0.62
C LEU A 51 25.07 -12.30 -0.14
N LYS A 52 25.45 -12.39 1.14
CA LYS A 52 26.25 -13.49 1.70
C LYS A 52 25.38 -14.44 2.52
N ASP A 53 24.42 -13.92 3.25
CA ASP A 53 23.49 -14.70 4.06
C ASP A 53 22.05 -14.51 3.56
N LEU A 54 21.63 -15.38 2.64
CA LEU A 54 20.31 -15.33 2.03
C LEU A 54 19.17 -15.41 3.04
N LYS A 55 19.40 -16.04 4.21
CA LYS A 55 18.41 -16.12 5.30
C LYS A 55 18.10 -14.76 5.91
N ARG A 56 18.94 -13.75 5.66
CA ARG A 56 18.74 -12.37 6.10
C ARG A 56 17.99 -11.54 5.06
N HIS A 57 17.55 -12.08 3.93
CA HIS A 57 16.69 -11.36 3.00
C HIS A 57 15.26 -11.24 3.52
N GLY A 58 14.62 -10.10 3.22
CA GLY A 58 13.18 -9.96 3.41
C GLY A 58 12.71 -9.71 4.85
N ILE A 59 13.63 -9.60 5.83
CA ILE A 59 13.27 -9.28 7.21
C ILE A 59 12.65 -7.88 7.25
N PRO A 60 11.44 -7.73 7.82
CA PRO A 60 10.80 -6.42 7.98
C PRO A 60 11.66 -5.46 8.78
N SER A 61 12.01 -4.31 8.19
CA SER A 61 12.67 -3.24 8.93
C SER A 61 11.66 -2.46 9.78
N HIS A 62 12.15 -1.73 10.78
CA HIS A 62 11.31 -0.85 11.59
C HIS A 62 10.61 0.23 10.74
N ARG A 63 11.23 0.64 9.63
CA ARG A 63 10.61 1.57 8.66
C ARG A 63 9.42 0.94 7.95
N LEU A 64 9.51 -0.36 7.60
CA LEU A 64 8.39 -1.09 7.00
C LEU A 64 7.24 -1.20 8.00
N LEU A 65 7.52 -1.53 9.26
CA LEU A 65 6.50 -1.58 10.31
C LEU A 65 5.78 -0.23 10.46
N ASN A 66 6.53 0.87 10.60
CA ASN A 66 5.97 2.22 10.72
C ASN A 66 5.15 2.65 9.49
N LEU A 67 5.50 2.16 8.30
CA LEU A 67 4.74 2.44 7.08
C LEU A 67 3.38 1.74 7.10
N TYR A 68 3.36 0.44 7.44
CA TYR A 68 2.12 -0.33 7.54
C TYR A 68 1.24 0.14 8.70
N ASP A 69 1.83 0.60 9.81
CA ASP A 69 1.12 1.24 10.91
C ASP A 69 0.36 2.50 10.44
N LYS A 70 1.06 3.40 9.74
CA LYS A 70 0.45 4.61 9.16
C LYS A 70 -0.66 4.30 8.16
N TRP A 71 -0.48 3.28 7.31
CA TRP A 71 -1.57 2.84 6.42
C TRP A 71 -2.74 2.25 7.19
N GLY A 72 -2.49 1.47 8.26
CA GLY A 72 -3.52 0.94 9.15
C GLY A 72 -4.39 2.04 9.77
N HIS A 73 -3.75 3.11 10.23
CA HIS A 73 -4.41 4.30 10.75
C HIS A 73 -4.98 5.23 9.67
N GLY A 74 -4.59 5.05 8.40
CA GLY A 74 -4.93 5.92 7.27
C GLY A 74 -6.35 5.75 6.70
N GLY A 75 -7.20 4.94 7.32
CA GLY A 75 -8.60 4.86 6.91
C GLY A 75 -8.91 3.91 5.75
N PHE A 76 -7.97 3.11 5.27
CA PHE A 76 -8.23 2.13 4.20
C PHE A 76 -9.14 0.99 4.66
N GLY A 77 -10.03 0.54 3.77
CA GLY A 77 -10.85 -0.65 3.99
C GLY A 77 -10.05 -1.93 3.84
N VAL A 78 -9.07 -1.94 2.94
CA VAL A 78 -8.14 -3.06 2.70
C VAL A 78 -6.73 -2.54 2.50
N ILE A 79 -5.75 -3.25 3.05
CA ILE A 79 -4.33 -2.97 2.85
C ILE A 79 -3.68 -4.27 2.38
N LEU A 80 -3.15 -4.27 1.16
CA LEU A 80 -2.36 -5.37 0.65
C LEU A 80 -0.89 -5.17 1.05
N THR A 81 -0.27 -6.24 1.52
CA THR A 81 1.19 -6.26 1.70
C THR A 81 1.90 -6.18 0.35
N GLY A 82 3.17 -5.79 0.35
CA GLY A 82 4.06 -6.08 -0.76
C GLY A 82 4.27 -7.59 -0.93
N ASN A 83 5.05 -7.97 -1.95
CA ASN A 83 5.43 -9.37 -2.15
C ASN A 83 6.24 -9.86 -0.95
N VAL A 84 5.75 -10.90 -0.29
CA VAL A 84 6.43 -11.57 0.82
C VAL A 84 7.08 -12.84 0.29
N VAL A 85 8.39 -12.94 0.47
CA VAL A 85 9.14 -14.16 0.16
C VAL A 85 8.77 -15.21 1.21
N VAL A 86 8.20 -16.33 0.77
CA VAL A 86 7.75 -17.42 1.65
C VAL A 86 8.73 -18.60 1.68
N ASP A 87 9.60 -18.70 0.67
CA ASP A 87 10.68 -19.68 0.62
C ASP A 87 12.03 -18.98 0.90
N PRO A 88 12.74 -19.36 1.98
CA PRO A 88 14.02 -18.75 2.33
C PRO A 88 15.16 -19.09 1.35
N VAL A 89 15.04 -20.14 0.52
CA VAL A 89 16.13 -20.61 -0.36
C VAL A 89 15.55 -21.28 -1.61
N SER A 90 15.32 -20.52 -2.68
CA SER A 90 15.03 -21.07 -4.01
C SER A 90 16.28 -21.17 -4.87
#